data_AF-A0A9D1FEH4-F1
#
_entry.id   AF-A0A9D1FEH4-F1
#
_cell.length_a   1.000
_cell.length_b   1.000
_cell.length_c   1.000
_cell.angle_alpha   90.00
_cell.angle_beta   90.00
_cell.angle_gamma   90.00
#
_symmetry.space_group_name_H-M   'P 1'
#
loop_
_entity.id
_entity.type
_entity.pdbx_description
1 polymer ?
#
loop_
_entity_poly.entity_id
_entity_poly.type
_entity_poly.pdbx_seq_one_letter_code
_entity_poly.pdbx_strand_id
1 'polypeptide(L)'
;MPSVWTRPAGELHREYIANTEAFYRAAGRAAAAELDGFMRSAALGLWRCSGAVGESEVAAYNALYSKGKEPPSALLWDLTGRVCSAEAPLPPMFLWSLAERDAEQKLDNSRVFVRMVTNLLLSLAAADGELSAAEAEYIRDLSARLEAV
;
A
#
# COMPACT_ATOMS: atom_id res chain seq x y z
N MET A 1 -10.32 29.34 -8.79
CA MET A 1 -10.60 28.01 -8.19
C MET A 1 -9.37 27.62 -7.40
N PRO A 2 -9.49 27.19 -6.13
CA PRO A 2 -8.32 26.74 -5.38
C PRO A 2 -7.84 25.42 -5.99
N SER A 3 -6.53 25.32 -6.19
CA SER A 3 -5.83 24.14 -6.71
C SER A 3 -6.22 22.88 -5.95
N VAL A 4 -6.67 21.86 -6.68
CA VAL A 4 -6.82 20.48 -6.19
C VAL A 4 -5.52 20.10 -5.47
N TRP A 5 -5.62 19.72 -4.21
CA TRP A 5 -4.49 19.23 -3.41
C TRP A 5 -4.12 17.81 -3.86
N THR A 6 -3.72 17.64 -5.11
CA THR A 6 -3.15 16.36 -5.57
C THR A 6 -1.79 16.21 -4.89
N ARG A 7 -1.63 15.22 -4.01
CA ARG A 7 -0.34 15.01 -3.33
C ARG A 7 0.72 14.66 -4.37
N PRO A 8 1.85 15.40 -4.46
CA PRO A 8 2.89 15.08 -5.42
C PRO A 8 3.53 13.73 -5.08
N ALA A 9 3.83 12.92 -6.09
CA ALA A 9 4.39 11.56 -5.91
C ALA A 9 5.66 11.51 -5.05
N GLY A 10 6.46 12.58 -5.04
CA GLY A 10 7.63 12.68 -4.18
C GLY A 10 7.30 12.77 -2.68
N GLU A 11 6.16 13.36 -2.31
CA GLU A 11 5.69 13.40 -0.92
C GLU A 11 5.16 12.03 -0.48
N LEU A 12 4.35 11.38 -1.34
CA LEU A 12 3.89 10.02 -1.11
C LEU A 12 5.07 9.04 -0.97
N HIS A 13 6.10 9.16 -1.81
CA HIS A 13 7.29 8.31 -1.72
C HIS A 13 8.06 8.53 -0.40
N ARG A 14 8.16 9.77 0.08
CA ARG A 14 8.78 10.06 1.39
C ARG A 14 7.99 9.45 2.53
N GLU A 15 6.66 9.56 2.50
CA GLU A 15 5.76 8.91 3.46
C GLU A 15 5.94 7.39 3.42
N TYR A 16 5.97 6.81 2.22
CA TYR A 16 6.20 5.38 2.02
C TYR A 16 7.53 4.92 2.62
N ILE A 17 8.64 5.63 2.35
CA ILE A 17 9.94 5.34 2.95
C ILE A 17 9.90 5.48 4.47
N ALA A 18 9.33 6.56 5.00
CA ALA A 18 9.30 6.79 6.44
C ALA A 18 8.57 5.67 7.19
N ASN A 19 7.42 5.24 6.66
CA ASN A 19 6.63 4.14 7.20
C ASN A 19 7.36 2.79 7.09
N THR A 20 7.86 2.47 5.89
CA THR A 20 8.52 1.17 5.65
C THR A 20 9.84 1.05 6.42
N GLU A 21 10.64 2.11 6.55
CA GLU A 21 11.85 2.10 7.37
C GLU A 21 11.56 1.94 8.86
N ALA A 22 10.49 2.57 9.36
CA ALA A 22 10.05 2.36 10.74
C ALA A 22 9.67 0.90 10.99
N PHE A 23 8.93 0.30 10.05
CA PHE A 23 8.57 -1.12 10.09
C PHE A 23 9.81 -2.05 9.99
N TYR A 24 10.75 -1.78 9.10
CA TYR A 24 11.95 -2.62 8.93
C TYR A 24 12.87 -2.64 10.14
N ARG A 25 12.83 -1.63 11.00
CA ARG A 25 13.56 -1.67 12.29
C ARG A 25 13.04 -2.77 13.21
N ALA A 26 11.77 -3.11 13.10
CA ALA A 26 11.15 -4.15 13.91
C ALA A 26 11.11 -5.52 13.19
N ALA A 27 10.74 -5.54 11.91
CA ALA A 27 10.52 -6.76 11.14
C ALA A 27 11.74 -7.26 10.35
N GLY A 28 12.75 -6.41 10.17
CA GLY A 28 13.91 -6.67 9.31
C GLY A 28 13.66 -6.31 7.85
N ARG A 29 14.75 -5.95 7.14
CA ARG A 29 14.69 -5.45 5.75
C ARG A 29 14.46 -6.54 4.69
N ALA A 30 14.51 -7.81 5.08
CA ALA A 30 14.28 -8.94 4.17
C ALA A 30 12.85 -8.93 3.59
N ALA A 31 11.87 -8.41 4.34
CA ALA A 31 10.47 -8.30 3.92
C ALA A 31 10.24 -7.25 2.82
N ALA A 32 11.23 -6.40 2.50
CA ALA A 32 11.00 -5.23 1.67
C ALA A 32 10.49 -5.56 0.26
N ALA A 33 10.99 -6.62 -0.38
CA ALA A 33 10.55 -7.00 -1.74
C ALA A 33 9.10 -7.45 -1.77
N GLU A 34 8.74 -8.26 -0.78
CA GLU A 34 7.39 -8.74 -0.63
C GLU A 34 6.43 -7.61 -0.24
N LEU A 35 6.84 -6.71 0.66
CA LEU A 35 6.06 -5.54 1.05
C LEU A 35 5.77 -4.61 -0.13
N ASP A 36 6.79 -4.27 -0.93
CA ASP A 36 6.61 -3.42 -2.12
C ASP A 36 5.66 -4.08 -3.14
N GLY A 37 5.76 -5.40 -3.32
CA GLY A 37 4.86 -6.16 -4.19
C GLY A 37 3.42 -6.19 -3.67
N PHE A 38 3.25 -6.43 -2.37
CA PHE A 38 1.97 -6.43 -1.70
C PHE A 38 1.29 -5.07 -1.76
N MET A 39 1.99 -3.98 -1.43
CA MET A 39 1.44 -2.63 -1.47
C MET A 39 1.01 -2.21 -2.87
N ARG A 40 1.79 -2.57 -3.90
CA ARG A 40 1.39 -2.34 -5.29
C ARG A 40 0.15 -3.15 -5.67
N SER A 41 0.04 -4.39 -5.22
CA SER A 41 -1.15 -5.22 -5.47
C SER A 41 -2.38 -4.66 -4.74
N ALA A 42 -2.20 -4.20 -3.51
CA ALA A 42 -3.26 -3.57 -2.73
C ALA A 42 -3.75 -2.26 -3.35
N ALA A 43 -2.84 -1.43 -3.88
CA ALA A 43 -3.18 -0.22 -4.63
C ALA A 43 -3.98 -0.53 -5.90
N LEU A 44 -3.61 -1.58 -6.65
CA LEU A 44 -4.37 -2.00 -7.83
C LEU A 44 -5.80 -2.42 -7.48
N GLY A 45 -5.98 -3.19 -6.40
CA GLY A 45 -7.31 -3.57 -5.93
C GLY A 45 -8.14 -2.38 -5.46
N LEU A 46 -7.51 -1.39 -4.83
CA LEU A 46 -8.15 -0.14 -4.42
C LEU A 46 -8.70 0.63 -5.63
N TRP A 47 -7.87 0.88 -6.65
CA TRP A 47 -8.28 1.62 -7.84
C TRP A 47 -9.23 0.83 -8.75
N ARG A 48 -9.27 -0.50 -8.62
CA ARG A 48 -10.31 -1.31 -9.26
C ARG A 48 -11.70 -0.96 -8.72
N CYS A 49 -11.81 -0.59 -7.45
CA CYS A 49 -13.06 -0.20 -6.82
C CYS A 49 -13.51 1.22 -7.18
N SER A 50 -12.59 2.13 -7.48
CA SER A 50 -12.92 3.51 -7.90
C SER A 50 -13.36 3.61 -9.37
N GLY A 51 -12.95 2.66 -10.22
CA GLY A 51 -13.41 2.55 -11.61
C GLY A 51 -12.74 3.52 -12.58
N ALA A 52 -11.79 4.34 -12.12
CA ALA A 52 -10.99 5.23 -12.95
C ALA A 52 -9.52 5.26 -12.48
N VAL A 53 -8.61 5.36 -13.44
CA VAL A 53 -7.16 5.48 -13.21
C VAL A 53 -6.65 6.61 -14.10
N GLY A 54 -5.93 7.56 -13.52
CA GLY A 54 -5.34 8.71 -14.17
C GLY A 54 -3.85 8.87 -13.85
N GLU A 55 -3.32 10.07 -14.09
CA GLU A 55 -1.89 10.36 -13.89
C GLU A 55 -1.49 10.36 -12.40
N SER A 56 -2.40 10.73 -11.49
CA SER A 56 -2.19 10.69 -10.04
C SER A 56 -1.90 9.26 -9.57
N GLU A 57 -2.68 8.28 -10.02
CA GLU A 57 -2.53 6.88 -9.63
C GLU A 57 -1.27 6.27 -10.23
N VAL A 58 -0.90 6.65 -11.45
CA VAL A 58 0.38 6.24 -12.07
C VAL A 58 1.56 6.77 -11.26
N ALA A 59 1.53 8.05 -10.92
CA ALA A 59 2.60 8.67 -10.13
C ALA A 59 2.67 8.07 -8.72
N ALA A 60 1.51 7.77 -8.12
CA ALA A 60 1.41 7.10 -6.84
C ALA A 60 1.97 5.67 -6.89
N TYR A 61 1.62 4.89 -7.92
CA TYR A 61 2.11 3.53 -8.10
C TYR A 61 3.63 3.48 -8.24
N ASN A 62 4.21 4.39 -9.03
CA ASN A 62 5.66 4.50 -9.24
C ASN A 62 6.40 5.04 -8.00
N ALA A 63 5.68 5.57 -7.01
CA ALA A 63 6.25 5.96 -5.71
C ALA A 63 6.30 4.81 -4.69
N LEU A 64 5.68 3.65 -4.97
CA LEU A 64 5.64 2.49 -4.07
C LEU A 64 6.86 1.59 -4.22
N TYR A 65 8.00 2.02 -3.69
CA TYR A 65 9.21 1.21 -3.63
C TYR A 65 10.04 1.53 -2.39
N SER A 66 10.68 0.51 -1.84
CA SER A 66 11.57 0.66 -0.69
C SER A 66 12.88 1.35 -1.04
N LYS A 67 13.45 2.06 -0.06
CA LYS A 67 14.74 2.74 -0.21
C LYS A 67 15.85 1.78 -0.66
N GLY A 68 16.56 2.17 -1.71
CA GLY A 68 17.66 1.40 -2.32
C GLY A 68 17.24 0.46 -3.44
N LYS A 69 15.96 0.45 -3.82
CA LYS A 69 15.46 -0.29 -4.98
C LYS A 69 15.15 0.64 -6.14
N GLU A 70 15.10 0.04 -7.32
CA GLU A 70 14.68 0.74 -8.53
C GLU A 70 13.18 1.03 -8.50
N PRO A 71 12.76 2.25 -8.85
CA PRO A 71 11.34 2.59 -8.93
C PRO A 71 10.66 1.80 -10.05
N PRO A 72 9.36 1.51 -9.93
CA PRO A 72 8.56 1.07 -11.07
C PRO A 72 8.49 2.18 -12.12
N SER A 73 8.30 1.77 -13.38
CA SER A 73 8.12 2.68 -14.52
C SER A 73 6.80 2.37 -15.25
N ALA A 74 5.71 2.19 -14.50
CA ALA A 74 4.40 1.90 -15.09
C ALA A 74 3.90 3.12 -15.85
N LEU A 75 3.36 2.90 -17.05
CA LEU A 75 2.64 3.90 -17.81
C LEU A 75 1.13 3.79 -17.54
N LEU A 76 0.37 4.81 -17.93
CA LEU A 76 -1.08 4.84 -17.71
C LEU A 76 -1.79 3.60 -18.30
N TRP A 77 -1.45 3.21 -19.54
CA TRP A 77 -2.05 2.06 -20.21
C TRP A 77 -1.62 0.72 -19.59
N ASP A 78 -0.39 0.63 -19.06
CA ASP A 78 0.06 -0.55 -18.30
C ASP A 78 -0.77 -0.68 -17.03
N LEU A 79 -0.97 0.44 -16.33
CA LEU A 79 -1.64 0.48 -15.05
C LEU A 79 -3.13 0.14 -15.20
N THR A 80 -3.81 0.69 -16.20
CA THR A 80 -5.22 0.38 -16.46
C THR A 80 -5.42 -1.13 -16.72
N GLY A 81 -4.56 -1.75 -17.52
CA GLY A 81 -4.60 -3.20 -17.75
C GLY A 81 -4.41 -4.02 -16.48
N ARG A 82 -3.48 -3.60 -15.60
CA ARG A 82 -3.23 -4.23 -14.30
C ARG A 82 -4.40 -4.07 -13.33
N VAL A 83 -5.02 -2.89 -13.28
CA VAL A 83 -6.19 -2.62 -12.43
C VAL A 83 -7.39 -3.48 -12.86
N CYS A 84 -7.65 -3.58 -14.16
CA CYS A 84 -8.71 -4.44 -14.69
C CYS A 84 -8.51 -5.93 -14.34
N SER A 85 -7.24 -6.35 -14.25
CA SER A 85 -6.87 -7.74 -13.93
C SER A 85 -6.56 -7.97 -12.45
N ALA A 86 -6.72 -6.94 -11.60
CA ALA A 86 -6.29 -6.99 -10.21
C ALA A 86 -7.22 -7.89 -9.40
N GLU A 87 -6.65 -8.86 -8.68
CA GLU A 87 -7.36 -9.67 -7.70
C GLU A 87 -7.13 -9.13 -6.27
N ALA A 88 -7.93 -9.61 -5.32
CA ALA A 88 -7.71 -9.27 -3.92
C ALA A 88 -6.32 -9.77 -3.48
N PRO A 89 -5.44 -8.90 -2.95
CA PRO A 89 -4.11 -9.32 -2.56
C PRO A 89 -4.18 -10.32 -1.39
N LEU A 90 -3.37 -11.36 -1.45
CA LEU A 90 -3.19 -12.29 -0.35
C LEU A 90 -2.28 -11.67 0.72
N PRO A 91 -2.47 -12.02 2.02
CA PRO A 91 -1.57 -11.60 3.07
C PRO A 91 -0.12 -12.02 2.76
N PRO A 92 0.87 -11.14 2.97
CA PRO A 92 2.27 -11.49 2.80
C PRO A 92 2.68 -12.65 3.71
N MET A 93 3.54 -13.54 3.22
CA MET A 93 4.05 -14.67 3.99
C MET A 93 4.83 -14.22 5.22
N PHE A 94 5.58 -13.11 5.13
CA PHE A 94 6.31 -12.58 6.29
C PHE A 94 5.39 -12.18 7.45
N LEU A 95 4.09 -11.93 7.20
CA LEU A 95 3.14 -11.54 8.24
C LEU A 95 2.90 -12.68 9.24
N TRP A 96 2.84 -13.93 8.76
CA TRP A 96 2.76 -15.11 9.63
C TRP A 96 3.96 -15.18 10.57
N SER A 97 5.16 -15.01 10.02
CA SER A 97 6.40 -15.01 10.82
C SER A 97 6.51 -13.79 11.76
N LEU A 98 5.75 -12.72 11.53
CA LEU A 98 5.62 -11.61 12.47
C LEU A 98 4.64 -11.94 13.58
N ALA A 99 3.47 -12.50 13.25
CA ALA A 99 2.47 -12.91 14.22
C ALA A 99 3.01 -13.97 15.20
N GLU A 100 3.77 -14.96 14.70
CA GLU A 100 4.46 -15.94 15.54
C GLU A 100 5.43 -15.29 16.53
N ARG A 101 6.29 -14.38 16.04
CA ARG A 101 7.25 -13.66 16.90
C ARG A 101 6.58 -12.75 17.90
N ASP A 102 5.50 -12.08 17.51
CA ASP A 102 4.71 -11.24 18.39
C ASP A 102 4.08 -12.06 19.53
N ALA A 103 3.58 -13.26 19.23
CA ALA A 103 3.04 -14.18 20.23
C ALA A 103 4.12 -14.68 21.21
N GLU A 104 5.31 -15.01 20.72
CA GLU A 104 6.44 -15.47 21.54
C GLU A 104 7.00 -14.35 22.44
N GLN A 105 7.17 -13.15 21.88
CA GLN A 105 7.90 -12.04 22.50
C GLN A 105 6.99 -10.98 23.12
N LYS A 106 5.67 -11.16 23.04
CA LYS A 106 4.64 -10.21 23.48
C LYS A 106 4.82 -8.82 22.83
N LEU A 107 5.09 -8.83 21.53
CA LEU A 107 5.20 -7.62 20.69
C LEU A 107 3.91 -7.39 19.90
N ASP A 108 3.83 -6.28 19.17
CA ASP A 108 2.67 -5.86 18.38
C ASP A 108 3.02 -5.46 16.93
N ASN A 109 4.11 -5.97 16.38
CA ASN A 109 4.64 -5.58 15.06
C ASN A 109 3.68 -5.91 13.90
N SER A 110 2.97 -7.04 13.98
CA SER A 110 1.90 -7.44 13.05
C SER A 110 0.76 -6.42 13.04
N ARG A 111 0.35 -5.91 14.20
CA ARG A 111 -0.69 -4.86 14.30
C ARG A 111 -0.18 -3.51 13.78
N VAL A 112 1.07 -3.17 14.10
CA VAL A 112 1.74 -1.99 13.55
C VAL A 112 1.81 -2.06 12.01
N PHE A 113 2.09 -3.25 11.47
CA PHE A 113 2.09 -3.50 10.03
C PHE A 113 0.71 -3.26 9.41
N VAL A 114 -0.36 -3.85 9.96
CA VAL A 114 -1.73 -3.63 9.48
C VAL A 114 -2.07 -2.15 9.49
N ARG A 115 -1.77 -1.45 10.59
CA ARG A 115 -2.04 -0.01 10.71
C ARG A 115 -1.25 0.81 9.69
N MET A 116 0.00 0.45 9.44
CA MET A 116 0.83 1.07 8.40
C MET A 116 0.22 0.89 7.01
N VAL A 117 -0.19 -0.33 6.66
CA VAL A 117 -0.84 -0.64 5.37
C VAL A 117 -2.12 0.17 5.21
N THR A 118 -2.99 0.16 6.23
CA THR A 118 -4.26 0.91 6.22
C THR A 118 -4.02 2.41 6.03
N ASN A 119 -3.06 3.00 6.74
CA ASN A 119 -2.71 4.42 6.58
C ASN A 119 -2.21 4.73 5.16
N LEU A 120 -1.31 3.91 4.61
CA LEU A 120 -0.79 4.10 3.26
C LEU A 120 -1.89 3.96 2.20
N LEU A 121 -2.83 3.04 2.37
CA LEU A 121 -3.97 2.88 1.46
C LEU A 121 -4.94 4.06 1.53
N LEU A 122 -5.17 4.63 2.72
CA LEU A 122 -5.95 5.87 2.85
C LEU A 122 -5.26 7.04 2.14
N SER A 123 -3.93 7.14 2.26
CA SER A 123 -3.12 8.12 1.51
C SER A 123 -3.18 7.91 -0.01
N LEU A 124 -3.30 6.65 -0.47
CA LEU A 124 -3.44 6.30 -1.89
C LEU A 124 -4.85 6.52 -2.44
N ALA A 125 -5.89 6.28 -1.64
CA ALA A 125 -7.28 6.54 -2.03
C ALA A 125 -7.49 8.04 -2.24
N ALA A 126 -6.98 8.86 -1.32
CA ALA A 126 -7.04 10.31 -1.42
C ALA A 126 -6.06 10.93 -2.45
N ALA A 127 -5.49 10.12 -3.37
CA ALA A 127 -4.51 10.60 -4.36
C ALA A 127 -5.12 11.56 -5.38
N ASP A 128 -6.37 11.33 -5.77
CA ASP A 128 -7.17 12.21 -6.64
C ASP A 128 -7.90 13.33 -5.88
N GLY A 129 -7.85 13.28 -4.54
CA GLY A 129 -8.47 14.25 -3.63
C GLY A 129 -9.82 13.83 -3.07
N GLU A 130 -10.35 12.66 -3.43
CA GLU A 130 -11.62 12.14 -2.92
C GLU A 130 -11.45 10.75 -2.30
N LEU A 131 -12.35 10.36 -1.39
CA LEU A 131 -12.40 8.99 -0.85
C LEU A 131 -13.81 8.47 -1.10
N SER A 132 -13.92 7.46 -1.95
CA SER A 132 -15.21 6.83 -2.24
C SER A 132 -15.60 5.81 -1.17
N ALA A 133 -16.90 5.53 -1.07
CA ALA A 133 -17.41 4.49 -0.18
C ALA A 133 -16.86 3.10 -0.54
N ALA A 134 -16.65 2.83 -1.83
CA ALA A 134 -16.12 1.56 -2.32
C ALA A 134 -14.65 1.36 -1.91
N GLU A 135 -13.83 2.42 -1.98
CA GLU A 135 -12.45 2.38 -1.50
C GLU A 135 -12.36 2.20 0.01
N ALA A 136 -13.20 2.91 0.78
CA ALA A 136 -13.25 2.75 2.22
C ALA A 136 -13.65 1.32 2.64
N GLU A 137 -14.62 0.73 1.94
CA GLU A 137 -15.00 -0.67 2.14
C GLU A 137 -13.86 -1.63 1.80
N TYR A 138 -13.19 -1.43 0.67
CA TYR A 138 -12.02 -2.24 0.29
C TYR A 138 -10.91 -2.17 1.33
N ILE A 139 -10.57 -0.98 1.85
CA ILE A 139 -9.55 -0.79 2.87
C ILE A 139 -9.95 -1.52 4.16
N ARG A 140 -11.21 -1.42 4.58
CA ARG A 140 -11.73 -2.12 5.77
C ARG A 140 -11.61 -3.63 5.60
N ASP A 141 -12.03 -4.17 4.46
CA ASP A 141 -12.04 -5.59 4.21
C ASP A 141 -10.61 -6.16 4.11
N LEU A 142 -9.68 -5.42 3.50
CA LEU A 142 -8.28 -5.81 3.46
C LEU A 142 -7.64 -5.77 4.86
N SER A 143 -7.91 -4.74 5.66
CA SER A 143 -7.45 -4.65 7.05
C SER A 143 -7.93 -5.86 7.86
N ALA A 144 -9.21 -6.21 7.76
CA ALA A 144 -9.78 -7.37 8.45
C ALA A 144 -9.13 -8.70 8.03
N ARG A 145 -8.76 -8.87 6.76
CA ARG A 145 -8.05 -10.07 6.28
C ARG A 145 -6.63 -10.16 6.82
N LEU A 146 -5.93 -9.04 6.97
CA LEU A 146 -4.58 -9.02 7.54
C LEU A 146 -4.60 -9.24 9.06
N GLU A 147 -5.64 -8.77 9.76
CA GLU A 147 -5.83 -9.01 11.20
C GLU A 147 -6.23 -10.45 11.54
N ALA A 148 -6.72 -11.21 10.55
CA ALA A 148 -7.10 -12.61 10.72
C ALA A 148 -5.90 -13.58 10.64
N VAL A 149 -4.71 -13.07 10.33
CA VAL A 149 -3.43 -13.81 10.33
C VAL A 149 -2.88 -13.92 11.74
#